data_AF-A0A2D6NHW7-F1
#
_entry.id   AF-A0A2D6NHW7-F1
#
_cell.length_a   1.000
_cell.length_b   1.000
_cell.length_c   1.000
_cell.angle_alpha   90.00
_cell.angle_beta   90.00
_cell.angle_gamma   90.00
#
_symmetry.space_group_name_H-M   'P 1'
#
loop_
_entity.id
_entity.type
_entity.pdbx_description
1 polymer ?
#
loop_
_entity_poly.entity_id
_entity_poly.type
_entity_poly.pdbx_seq_one_letter_code
_entity_poly.pdbx_strand_id
1 'polypeptide(L)'
;MVEDHSSFKVVPSATNDVDFNSNKIINAGDVGIGTADPDAPLHITATGITGNQDRLVQLEQTTSDEGSIIILAAKDSGGTSQWWNIGPRETHNFGIGYSHDPGNNEFFTIKNDGNVGIGTTSPDELLDVEGGNIRLKSDSEGNTGLLRIYDSTPTESGQIYGASGDLRIYSGADVLFTQVGNVGIGTTSPATSAKLEISSTTGALLMPRMTTAQRNALTAVNGMIIYNSTTNAFNFYENGSWVSGSGLV
;
A
#
# COMPACT_ATOMS: atom_id res chain seq x y z
N MET A 1 -23.73 21.65 -71.14
CA MET A 1 -24.12 20.38 -70.49
C MET A 1 -23.25 20.25 -69.26
N VAL A 2 -23.89 20.06 -68.11
CA VAL A 2 -23.27 20.02 -66.78
C VAL A 2 -22.44 18.75 -66.68
N GLU A 3 -21.13 18.86 -66.42
CA GLU A 3 -20.35 17.70 -65.98
C GLU A 3 -20.71 17.40 -64.53
N ASP A 4 -21.22 16.19 -64.35
CA ASP A 4 -21.55 15.55 -63.09
C ASP A 4 -20.26 15.21 -62.34
N HIS A 5 -19.98 15.92 -61.26
CA HIS A 5 -18.90 15.61 -60.31
C HIS A 5 -19.44 14.83 -59.09
N SER A 6 -20.37 13.90 -59.31
CA SER A 6 -20.70 12.91 -58.29
C SER A 6 -19.76 11.71 -58.34
N SER A 7 -19.35 11.30 -57.15
CA SER A 7 -18.57 10.10 -56.82
C SER A 7 -17.07 10.13 -57.10
N PHE A 8 -16.32 10.18 -56.01
CA PHE A 8 -15.02 9.54 -55.86
C PHE A 8 -15.06 8.14 -56.52
N LYS A 9 -14.52 8.05 -57.74
CA LYS A 9 -14.33 6.78 -58.46
C LYS A 9 -12.98 6.21 -58.07
N VAL A 10 -12.99 5.24 -57.15
CA VAL A 10 -11.89 4.28 -57.01
C VAL A 10 -12.04 3.30 -58.17
N VAL A 11 -11.02 3.21 -59.02
CA VAL A 11 -10.93 2.16 -60.03
C VAL A 11 -10.57 0.88 -59.27
N PRO A 12 -11.41 -0.17 -59.27
CA PRO A 12 -11.06 -1.40 -58.58
C PRO A 12 -9.94 -2.09 -59.39
N SER A 13 -8.70 -1.89 -58.97
CA SER A 13 -7.62 -2.83 -59.25
C SER A 13 -7.83 -4.06 -58.36
N ALA A 14 -7.70 -5.26 -58.92
CA ALA A 14 -8.05 -6.53 -58.28
C ALA A 14 -7.20 -6.89 -57.03
N THR A 15 -6.37 -5.97 -56.54
CA THR A 15 -5.69 -6.06 -55.25
C THR A 15 -5.49 -4.63 -54.70
N ASN A 16 -6.30 -4.26 -53.69
CA ASN A 16 -6.05 -3.26 -52.65
C ASN A 16 -5.32 -1.96 -53.08
N ASP A 17 -6.09 -0.92 -53.42
CA ASP A 17 -5.54 0.41 -53.72
C ASP A 17 -5.14 1.15 -52.41
N VAL A 18 -3.88 1.56 -52.33
CA VAL A 18 -3.25 2.29 -51.20
C VAL A 18 -2.98 3.72 -51.66
N ASP A 19 -3.59 4.71 -51.01
CA ASP A 19 -3.22 6.13 -51.17
C ASP A 19 -1.94 6.42 -50.37
N PHE A 20 -0.82 6.63 -51.06
CA PHE A 20 0.49 6.88 -50.45
C PHE A 20 0.69 8.32 -49.93
N ASN A 21 -0.34 9.17 -49.95
CA ASN A 21 -0.27 10.51 -49.34
C ASN A 21 -1.08 10.64 -48.05
N SER A 22 -1.87 9.63 -47.66
CA SER A 22 -2.57 9.62 -46.38
C SER A 22 -2.74 8.19 -45.85
N ASN A 23 -2.08 7.90 -44.71
CA ASN A 23 -2.06 6.62 -44.00
C ASN A 23 -3.45 5.98 -43.82
N LYS A 24 -3.93 5.24 -44.83
CA LYS A 24 -5.20 4.50 -44.75
C LYS A 24 -5.06 3.17 -45.49
N ILE A 25 -5.10 2.09 -44.73
CA ILE A 25 -5.34 0.74 -45.24
C ILE A 25 -6.61 0.24 -44.55
N ILE A 26 -7.66 -0.02 -45.33
CA ILE A 26 -8.79 -0.83 -44.86
C ILE A 26 -8.99 -1.94 -45.89
N ASN A 27 -8.95 -3.19 -45.46
CA ASN A 27 -9.77 -4.20 -46.07
C ASN A 27 -10.22 -5.20 -44.99
N ALA A 28 -11.53 -5.36 -44.82
CA ALA A 28 -12.20 -6.26 -43.87
C ALA A 28 -12.28 -5.89 -42.36
N GLY A 29 -12.25 -4.60 -41.99
CA GLY A 29 -12.72 -4.13 -40.67
C GLY A 29 -11.64 -3.75 -39.67
N ASP A 30 -10.42 -4.25 -39.83
CA ASP A 30 -9.29 -4.00 -38.94
C ASP A 30 -8.28 -3.01 -39.57
N VAL A 31 -7.61 -2.22 -38.73
CA VAL A 31 -6.61 -1.22 -39.14
C VAL A 31 -5.23 -1.64 -38.66
N GLY A 32 -4.34 -1.98 -39.59
CA GLY A 32 -2.93 -2.25 -39.33
C GLY A 32 -2.05 -1.02 -39.62
N ILE A 33 -1.18 -0.63 -38.68
CA ILE A 33 -0.11 0.35 -38.88
C ILE A 33 1.22 -0.36 -38.62
N GLY A 34 2.06 -0.49 -39.65
CA GLY A 34 3.33 -1.23 -39.56
C GLY A 34 3.22 -2.77 -39.64
N THR A 35 2.01 -3.31 -39.79
CA THR A 35 1.73 -4.73 -40.01
C THR A 35 0.67 -4.93 -41.08
N ALA A 36 0.83 -5.97 -41.92
CA ALA A 36 -0.12 -6.34 -42.97
C ALA A 36 -1.21 -7.31 -42.48
N ASP A 37 -0.95 -8.00 -41.36
CA ASP A 37 -1.85 -8.98 -40.75
C ASP A 37 -2.25 -8.46 -39.35
N PRO A 38 -3.28 -7.60 -39.25
CA PRO A 38 -3.79 -7.16 -37.96
C PRO A 38 -4.50 -8.31 -37.24
N ASP A 39 -4.08 -8.63 -36.01
CA ASP A 39 -4.73 -9.63 -35.14
C ASP A 39 -5.81 -9.01 -34.24
N ALA A 40 -6.07 -7.72 -34.41
CA ALA A 40 -7.04 -6.93 -33.66
C ALA A 40 -7.55 -5.75 -34.51
N PRO A 41 -8.73 -5.17 -34.18
CA PRO A 41 -9.30 -4.03 -34.91
C PRO A 41 -8.40 -2.81 -35.10
N LEU A 42 -7.42 -2.62 -34.22
CA LEU A 42 -6.31 -1.70 -34.42
C LEU A 42 -5.01 -2.39 -33.98
N HIS A 43 -4.12 -2.68 -34.93
CA HIS A 43 -2.82 -3.30 -34.68
C HIS A 43 -1.70 -2.35 -35.14
N ILE A 44 -0.95 -1.77 -34.19
CA ILE A 44 0.16 -0.86 -34.47
C ILE A 44 1.47 -1.54 -34.06
N THR A 45 2.42 -1.65 -34.98
CA THR A 45 3.77 -2.18 -34.72
C THR A 45 4.83 -1.31 -35.35
N ALA A 46 6.02 -1.31 -34.77
CA ALA A 46 7.20 -0.67 -35.32
C ALA A 46 8.45 -1.39 -34.79
N THR A 47 9.52 -1.43 -35.59
CA THR A 47 10.82 -1.95 -35.18
C THR A 47 11.88 -0.87 -35.33
N GLY A 48 12.90 -0.89 -34.46
CA GLY A 48 14.01 0.07 -34.55
C GLY A 48 13.66 1.51 -34.21
N ILE A 49 12.61 1.76 -33.40
CA ILE A 49 12.43 3.09 -32.82
C ILE A 49 13.59 3.31 -31.84
N THR A 50 14.39 4.34 -32.09
CA THR A 50 15.54 4.70 -31.25
C THR A 50 15.62 6.21 -31.07
N GLY A 51 15.86 6.66 -29.84
CA GLY A 51 16.15 8.06 -29.49
C GLY A 51 15.11 8.66 -28.55
N ASN A 52 15.05 9.99 -28.43
CA ASN A 52 14.09 10.69 -27.57
C ASN A 52 12.62 10.63 -28.08
N GLN A 53 12.35 9.76 -29.06
CA GLN A 53 11.08 9.60 -29.75
C GLN A 53 10.60 8.13 -29.73
N ASP A 54 10.97 7.37 -28.69
CA ASP A 54 10.58 5.96 -28.46
C ASP A 54 9.08 5.81 -28.13
N ARG A 55 8.22 6.34 -29.00
CA ARG A 55 6.76 6.32 -28.88
C ARG A 55 6.19 5.52 -30.04
N LEU A 56 5.61 4.36 -29.73
CA LEU A 56 4.83 3.60 -30.70
C LEU A 56 3.54 4.34 -31.08
N VAL A 57 2.97 5.09 -30.13
CA VAL A 57 1.80 5.96 -30.31
C VAL A 57 2.03 7.23 -29.50
N GLN A 58 1.81 8.40 -30.10
CA GLN A 58 1.76 9.69 -29.41
C GLN A 58 0.34 10.23 -29.46
N LEU A 59 -0.20 10.55 -28.29
CA LEU A 59 -1.47 11.25 -28.13
C LEU A 59 -1.16 12.49 -27.32
N GLU A 60 -1.41 13.66 -27.89
CA GLU A 60 -1.06 14.94 -27.29
C GLU A 60 -2.28 15.85 -27.25
N GLN A 61 -2.56 16.39 -26.07
CA GLN A 61 -3.57 17.42 -25.86
C GLN A 61 -2.83 18.73 -25.57
N THR A 62 -3.07 19.77 -26.38
CA THR A 62 -2.30 21.02 -26.36
C THR A 62 -3.00 22.16 -25.60
N THR A 63 -4.02 21.86 -24.79
CA THR A 63 -4.75 22.87 -24.01
C THR A 63 -4.16 23.01 -22.61
N SER A 64 -4.24 24.21 -22.03
CA SER A 64 -3.78 24.51 -20.66
C SER A 64 -4.58 23.85 -19.55
N ASP A 65 -5.73 23.27 -19.87
CA ASP A 65 -6.72 22.82 -18.90
C ASP A 65 -6.76 21.29 -18.80
N GLU A 66 -7.12 20.82 -17.60
CA GLU A 66 -7.21 19.42 -17.18
C GLU A 66 -7.93 18.56 -18.23
N GLY A 67 -7.22 17.58 -18.80
CA GLY A 67 -7.71 16.80 -19.92
C GLY A 67 -7.15 15.39 -19.93
N SER A 68 -8.03 14.41 -20.11
CA SER A 68 -7.63 13.02 -20.23
C SER A 68 -7.11 12.75 -21.64
N ILE A 69 -5.84 12.35 -21.77
CA ILE A 69 -5.23 11.99 -23.06
C ILE A 69 -5.81 10.68 -23.58
N ILE A 70 -6.17 9.76 -22.68
CA ILE A 70 -6.84 8.50 -22.99
C ILE A 70 -8.10 8.39 -22.15
N ILE A 71 -9.24 8.18 -22.81
CA ILE A 71 -10.53 7.90 -22.19
C ILE A 71 -10.98 6.52 -22.65
N LEU A 72 -11.06 5.57 -21.73
CA LEU A 72 -11.72 4.30 -21.95
C LEU A 72 -13.09 4.36 -21.26
N ALA A 73 -14.15 4.35 -22.07
CA ALA A 73 -15.52 4.42 -21.58
C ALA A 73 -16.25 3.11 -21.91
N ALA A 74 -16.72 2.41 -20.90
CA ALA A 74 -17.65 1.28 -21.05
C ALA A 74 -19.01 1.68 -20.47
N LYS A 75 -20.10 1.25 -21.09
CA LYS A 75 -21.42 1.34 -20.45
C LYS A 75 -21.69 0.05 -19.69
N ASP A 76 -22.15 0.15 -18.45
CA ASP A 76 -22.72 -1.01 -17.78
C ASP A 76 -24.04 -1.43 -18.45
N SER A 77 -24.58 -2.60 -18.06
CA SER A 77 -25.86 -3.10 -18.58
C SER A 77 -27.06 -2.21 -18.22
N GLY A 78 -26.89 -1.26 -17.30
CA GLY A 78 -27.88 -0.24 -16.92
C GLY A 78 -27.75 1.07 -17.71
N GLY A 79 -26.75 1.21 -18.58
CA GLY A 79 -26.48 2.41 -19.37
C GLY A 79 -25.60 3.46 -18.68
N THR A 80 -25.11 3.20 -17.46
CA THR A 80 -24.18 4.08 -16.74
C THR A 80 -22.81 4.00 -17.41
N SER A 81 -22.19 5.14 -17.69
CA SER A 81 -20.83 5.17 -18.20
C SER A 81 -19.84 4.94 -17.05
N GLN A 82 -18.97 3.96 -17.22
CA GLN A 82 -17.79 3.72 -16.40
C GLN A 82 -16.61 4.32 -17.17
N TRP A 83 -15.99 5.33 -16.57
CA TRP A 83 -14.83 5.98 -17.18
C TRP A 83 -13.57 5.51 -16.49
N TRP A 84 -12.59 5.15 -17.30
CA TRP A 84 -11.21 5.01 -16.89
C TRP A 84 -10.43 6.01 -17.70
N ASN A 85 -9.82 6.96 -17.01
CA ASN A 85 -9.11 8.03 -17.65
C ASN A 85 -7.65 8.05 -17.21
N ILE A 86 -6.78 8.35 -18.18
CA ILE A 86 -5.35 8.57 -17.96
C ILE A 86 -5.03 9.91 -18.57
N GLY A 87 -4.52 10.83 -17.76
CA GLY A 87 -4.16 12.16 -18.24
C GLY A 87 -3.28 12.94 -17.26
N PRO A 88 -2.57 13.94 -17.79
CA PRO A 88 -1.86 14.91 -16.96
C PRO A 88 -2.85 15.80 -16.21
N ARG A 89 -2.53 16.12 -14.95
CA ARG A 89 -3.17 17.20 -14.18
C ARG A 89 -2.24 18.41 -14.06
N GLU A 90 -2.79 19.60 -13.75
CA GLU A 90 -2.10 20.88 -13.53
C GLU A 90 -0.69 20.72 -12.94
N THR A 91 0.36 20.62 -13.79
CA THR A 91 1.80 20.33 -13.47
C THR A 91 2.36 18.93 -13.77
N HIS A 92 1.72 18.12 -14.65
CA HIS A 92 2.21 16.83 -15.19
C HIS A 92 1.99 15.59 -14.30
N ASN A 93 0.99 15.60 -13.42
CA ASN A 93 0.72 14.45 -12.57
C ASN A 93 -0.03 13.35 -13.33
N PHE A 94 0.23 12.08 -13.02
CA PHE A 94 -0.54 10.95 -13.54
C PHE A 94 -1.69 10.61 -12.59
N GLY A 95 -2.92 10.53 -13.12
CA GLY A 95 -4.11 10.19 -12.34
C GLY A 95 -4.93 9.04 -12.91
N ILE A 96 -5.60 8.29 -12.04
CA ILE A 96 -6.65 7.32 -12.39
C ILE A 96 -7.92 7.64 -11.58
N GLY A 97 -9.03 7.87 -12.26
CA GLY A 97 -10.33 8.19 -11.68
C GLY A 97 -11.50 7.47 -12.36
N TYR A 98 -12.70 7.63 -11.78
CA TYR A 98 -13.97 7.09 -12.33
C TYR A 98 -14.86 8.19 -12.94
N SER A 99 -14.35 9.42 -13.07
CA SER A 99 -15.06 10.55 -13.65
C SER A 99 -14.42 10.94 -15.00
N HIS A 100 -15.18 11.60 -15.87
CA HIS A 100 -14.64 12.24 -17.07
C HIS A 100 -13.60 13.33 -16.73
N ASP A 101 -13.67 13.83 -15.49
CA ASP A 101 -12.75 14.79 -14.90
C ASP A 101 -11.98 14.13 -13.74
N PRO A 102 -10.67 13.84 -13.89
CA PRO A 102 -9.87 13.25 -12.82
C PRO A 102 -9.86 14.09 -11.54
N GLY A 103 -9.94 15.44 -11.65
CA GLY A 103 -9.63 16.35 -10.55
C GLY A 103 -10.55 16.29 -9.31
N ASN A 104 -11.73 15.65 -9.42
CA ASN A 104 -12.73 15.64 -8.36
C ASN A 104 -12.93 14.26 -7.68
N ASN A 105 -12.42 13.16 -8.26
CA ASN A 105 -12.71 11.78 -7.82
C ASN A 105 -11.57 10.80 -8.16
N GLU A 106 -10.31 11.22 -7.96
CA GLU A 106 -9.12 10.38 -8.14
C GLU A 106 -9.00 9.34 -7.02
N PHE A 107 -8.79 8.08 -7.41
CA PHE A 107 -8.42 7.01 -6.48
C PHE A 107 -6.90 6.86 -6.35
N PHE A 108 -6.15 7.30 -7.36
CA PHE A 108 -4.70 7.15 -7.44
C PHE A 108 -4.08 8.33 -8.20
N THR A 109 -3.06 8.93 -7.60
CA THR A 109 -2.36 10.12 -8.11
C THR A 109 -0.86 9.91 -7.99
N ILE A 110 -0.08 10.28 -9.00
CA ILE A 110 1.38 10.39 -8.91
C ILE A 110 1.78 11.81 -9.31
N LYS A 111 2.39 12.54 -8.39
CA LYS A 111 2.93 13.88 -8.64
C LYS A 111 4.23 13.82 -9.46
N ASN A 112 4.56 14.94 -10.10
CA ASN A 112 5.80 15.09 -10.87
C ASN A 112 7.10 14.96 -10.02
N ASP A 113 7.00 15.13 -8.70
CA ASP A 113 8.06 14.91 -7.72
C ASP A 113 8.16 13.46 -7.23
N GLY A 114 7.25 12.59 -7.68
CA GLY A 114 7.23 11.16 -7.39
C GLY A 114 6.29 10.75 -6.24
N ASN A 115 5.63 11.71 -5.56
CA ASN A 115 4.70 11.39 -4.49
C ASN A 115 3.45 10.67 -5.01
N VAL A 116 3.04 9.60 -4.33
CA VAL A 116 1.89 8.77 -4.69
C VAL A 116 0.75 8.98 -3.69
N GLY A 117 -0.41 9.43 -4.17
CA GLY A 117 -1.64 9.55 -3.40
C GLY A 117 -2.63 8.43 -3.72
N ILE A 118 -3.27 7.85 -2.71
CA ILE A 118 -4.42 6.93 -2.86
C ILE A 118 -5.61 7.55 -2.12
N GLY A 119 -6.68 7.87 -2.85
CA GLY A 119 -7.83 8.60 -2.31
C GLY A 119 -7.58 10.10 -2.04
N THR A 120 -6.44 10.62 -2.48
CA THR A 120 -6.06 12.04 -2.41
C THR A 120 -5.37 12.49 -3.70
N THR A 121 -5.57 13.75 -4.05
CA THR A 121 -4.97 14.40 -5.22
C THR A 121 -3.73 15.21 -4.86
N SER A 122 -3.45 15.33 -3.55
CA SER A 122 -2.42 16.22 -3.00
C SER A 122 -1.55 15.51 -1.95
N PRO A 123 -0.88 14.38 -2.27
CA PRO A 123 -0.04 13.66 -1.30
C PRO A 123 1.10 14.52 -0.76
N ASP A 124 1.23 14.60 0.57
CA ASP A 124 2.31 15.37 1.22
C ASP A 124 3.58 14.54 1.44
N GLU A 125 3.47 13.21 1.41
CA GLU A 125 4.58 12.25 1.54
C GLU A 125 4.71 11.36 0.28
N LEU A 126 5.81 10.60 0.20
CA LEU A 126 6.06 9.69 -0.93
C LEU A 126 4.91 8.71 -1.19
N LEU A 127 4.23 8.26 -0.11
CA LEU A 127 3.00 7.49 -0.20
C LEU A 127 2.00 8.04 0.82
N ASP A 128 0.90 8.61 0.32
CA ASP A 128 -0.20 9.16 1.11
C ASP A 128 -1.50 8.42 0.80
N VAL A 129 -2.25 8.02 1.83
CA VAL A 129 -3.50 7.25 1.67
C VAL A 129 -4.59 7.88 2.53
N GLU A 130 -5.60 8.44 1.87
CA GLU A 130 -6.72 9.14 2.52
C GLU A 130 -8.06 8.40 2.31
N GLY A 131 -9.00 8.62 3.23
CA GLY A 131 -10.39 8.14 3.08
C GLY A 131 -10.62 6.64 3.30
N GLY A 132 -9.63 5.88 3.80
CA GLY A 132 -9.77 4.44 4.02
C GLY A 132 -8.71 3.80 4.92
N ASN A 133 -8.80 2.48 5.09
CA ASN A 133 -7.82 1.68 5.82
C ASN A 133 -6.80 1.04 4.86
N ILE A 134 -5.52 1.03 5.23
CA ILE A 134 -4.49 0.26 4.51
C ILE A 134 -4.50 -1.17 5.02
N ARG A 135 -4.90 -2.12 4.17
CA ARG A 135 -4.79 -3.55 4.46
C ARG A 135 -3.46 -4.09 3.98
N LEU A 136 -2.50 -4.17 4.90
CA LEU A 136 -1.23 -4.87 4.66
C LEU A 136 -1.40 -6.34 5.03
N LYS A 137 -1.26 -7.23 4.04
CA LYS A 137 -1.26 -8.68 4.23
C LYS A 137 -0.01 -9.27 3.57
N SER A 138 0.61 -10.25 4.21
CA SER A 138 1.59 -11.12 3.57
C SER A 138 0.97 -12.51 3.45
N ASP A 139 0.90 -13.03 2.23
CA ASP A 139 0.53 -14.41 1.91
C ASP A 139 1.74 -15.34 1.83
N SER A 140 2.95 -14.76 1.91
CA SER A 140 4.20 -15.48 1.82
C SER A 140 4.53 -16.15 3.14
N GLU A 141 4.76 -17.46 3.09
CA GLU A 141 5.27 -18.23 4.22
C GLU A 141 6.73 -17.81 4.52
N GLY A 142 6.90 -16.74 5.29
CA GLY A 142 8.25 -16.25 5.58
C GLY A 142 8.30 -14.85 6.18
N ASN A 143 7.60 -14.63 7.30
CA ASN A 143 7.70 -13.49 8.21
C ASN A 143 8.26 -12.18 7.61
N THR A 144 7.70 -11.75 6.49
CA THR A 144 8.03 -10.48 5.86
C THR A 144 7.22 -9.43 6.59
N GLY A 145 7.84 -8.57 7.39
CA GLY A 145 7.11 -7.55 8.16
C GLY A 145 6.05 -6.87 7.28
N LEU A 146 4.84 -6.67 7.83
CA LEU A 146 3.76 -5.99 7.11
C LEU A 146 4.21 -4.60 6.68
N LEU A 147 5.03 -3.96 7.53
CA LEU A 147 5.79 -2.76 7.25
C LEU A 147 7.23 -2.97 7.70
N ARG A 148 8.17 -2.75 6.77
CA ARG A 148 9.61 -2.74 7.04
C ARG A 148 10.10 -1.30 7.11
N ILE A 149 10.99 -1.04 8.06
CA ILE A 149 11.56 0.28 8.32
C ILE A 149 13.07 0.12 8.18
N TYR A 150 13.66 0.80 7.20
CA TYR A 150 15.10 0.86 7.00
C TYR A 150 15.62 2.20 7.49
N ASP A 151 16.87 2.27 7.94
CA ASP A 151 17.58 3.53 8.12
C ASP A 151 18.35 3.90 6.84
N SER A 152 19.27 4.86 6.92
CA SER A 152 20.09 5.27 5.78
C SER A 152 21.06 4.20 5.27
N THR A 153 21.15 3.06 5.96
CA THR A 153 21.87 1.87 5.51
C THR A 153 20.88 0.88 4.88
N PRO A 154 21.31 -0.04 4.01
CA PRO A 154 20.44 -1.08 3.47
C PRO A 154 20.00 -2.11 4.54
N THR A 155 20.29 -1.86 5.82
CA THR A 155 19.90 -2.74 6.93
C THR A 155 18.58 -2.28 7.53
N GLU A 156 17.76 -3.26 7.91
CA GLU A 156 16.44 -3.02 8.46
C GLU A 156 16.54 -2.60 9.93
N SER A 157 16.02 -1.42 10.26
CA SER A 157 16.05 -0.82 11.60
C SER A 157 14.81 -1.15 12.42
N GLY A 158 13.72 -1.53 11.76
CA GLY A 158 12.40 -1.67 12.38
C GLY A 158 11.44 -2.53 11.56
N GLN A 159 10.53 -3.23 12.25
CA GLN A 159 9.42 -3.93 11.62
C GLN A 159 8.17 -3.80 12.46
N ILE A 160 7.04 -3.65 11.77
CA ILE A 160 5.71 -3.87 12.33
C ILE A 160 5.11 -5.08 11.63
N TYR A 161 4.74 -6.09 12.42
CA TYR A 161 4.11 -7.29 11.89
C TYR A 161 3.07 -7.84 12.86
N GLY A 162 1.99 -8.38 12.30
CA GLY A 162 1.04 -9.17 13.04
C GLY A 162 1.57 -10.58 13.20
N ALA A 163 1.49 -11.14 14.40
CA ALA A 163 1.79 -12.55 14.64
C ALA A 163 0.78 -13.11 15.62
N SER A 164 0.06 -14.15 15.19
CA SER A 164 -0.89 -14.89 16.05
C SER A 164 -1.96 -14.04 16.74
N GLY A 165 -2.34 -12.89 16.16
CA GLY A 165 -3.37 -11.99 16.70
C GLY A 165 -2.84 -10.78 17.47
N ASP A 166 -1.54 -10.70 17.72
CA ASP A 166 -0.89 -9.60 18.44
C ASP A 166 -0.10 -8.68 17.50
N LEU A 167 0.09 -7.43 17.94
CA LEU A 167 0.91 -6.41 17.29
C LEU A 167 2.33 -6.40 17.87
N ARG A 168 3.34 -6.49 17.01
CA ARG A 168 4.76 -6.37 17.41
C ARG A 168 5.42 -5.17 16.73
N ILE A 169 6.22 -4.42 17.51
CA ILE A 169 6.97 -3.23 17.08
C ILE A 169 8.45 -3.44 17.42
N TYR A 170 9.30 -3.49 16.42
CA TYR A 170 10.76 -3.59 16.59
C TYR A 170 11.36 -2.18 16.48
N SER A 171 11.73 -1.57 17.61
CA SER A 171 12.52 -0.32 17.67
C SER A 171 12.85 0.04 19.13
N GLY A 172 14.13 0.14 19.49
CA GLY A 172 14.70 1.18 20.35
C GLY A 172 14.05 1.74 21.64
N ALA A 173 12.94 1.25 22.23
CA ALA A 173 12.65 1.16 23.70
C ALA A 173 11.33 1.61 24.39
N ASP A 174 10.17 1.51 23.76
CA ASP A 174 8.89 1.59 24.50
C ASP A 174 8.54 0.26 25.19
N VAL A 175 8.19 -0.73 24.36
CA VAL A 175 8.61 -2.10 24.57
C VAL A 175 9.89 -2.22 23.78
N LEU A 176 11.03 -2.10 24.47
CA LEU A 176 12.26 -2.52 23.84
C LEU A 176 12.23 -4.02 23.76
N PHE A 177 12.02 -4.57 22.57
CA PHE A 177 12.65 -5.84 22.26
C PHE A 177 14.09 -5.53 21.93
N THR A 178 14.94 -5.61 22.96
CA THR A 178 16.38 -5.61 22.72
C THR A 178 16.67 -6.80 21.81
N GLN A 179 17.77 -6.77 21.05
CA GLN A 179 18.20 -7.99 20.34
C GLN A 179 18.45 -9.20 21.28
N VAL A 180 18.54 -8.99 22.60
CA VAL A 180 18.86 -10.01 23.62
C VAL A 180 17.66 -10.50 24.46
N GLY A 181 16.42 -10.14 24.08
CA GLY A 181 15.20 -10.68 24.69
C GLY A 181 14.84 -10.10 26.06
N ASN A 182 15.51 -9.02 26.46
CA ASN A 182 15.04 -8.23 27.58
C ASN A 182 13.89 -7.35 27.08
N VAL A 183 12.79 -7.37 27.83
CA VAL A 183 11.71 -6.41 27.67
C VAL A 183 12.05 -5.24 28.58
N GLY A 184 12.55 -4.18 27.96
CA GLY A 184 12.60 -2.89 28.61
C GLY A 184 11.22 -2.26 28.54
N ILE A 185 10.64 -1.98 29.70
CA ILE A 185 9.50 -1.07 29.82
C ILE A 185 10.04 0.16 30.53
N GLY A 186 10.29 1.22 29.76
CA GLY A 186 10.94 2.44 30.26
C GLY A 186 12.47 2.40 30.31
N THR A 187 13.12 1.46 29.60
CA THR A 187 14.58 1.44 29.45
C THR A 187 15.02 0.87 28.10
N THR A 188 16.00 1.54 27.49
CA THR A 188 16.66 1.11 26.25
C THR A 188 17.83 0.15 26.48
N SER A 189 18.25 0.02 27.73
CA SER A 189 19.36 -0.83 28.14
C SER A 189 18.96 -1.57 29.41
N PRO A 190 17.99 -2.49 29.35
CA PRO A 190 17.70 -3.36 30.48
C PRO A 190 18.99 -4.06 30.93
N ALA A 191 19.20 -4.14 32.24
CA ALA A 191 20.30 -4.87 32.84
C ALA A 191 20.37 -6.29 32.26
N THR A 192 21.59 -6.80 32.04
CA THR A 192 21.79 -8.07 31.34
C THR A 192 21.19 -9.27 32.09
N SER A 193 21.03 -9.16 33.42
CA SER A 193 20.38 -10.15 34.27
C SER A 193 18.86 -9.95 34.43
N ALA A 194 18.28 -8.85 33.96
CA ALA A 194 16.85 -8.57 34.07
C ALA A 194 16.12 -8.93 32.76
N LYS A 195 15.17 -9.86 32.84
CA LYS A 195 14.37 -10.28 31.67
C LYS A 195 13.16 -9.39 31.41
N LEU A 196 12.65 -8.77 32.46
CA LEU A 196 11.71 -7.68 32.40
C LEU A 196 12.26 -6.60 33.30
N GLU A 197 12.73 -5.52 32.71
CA GLU A 197 13.09 -4.34 33.47
C GLU A 197 12.01 -3.29 33.27
N ILE A 198 11.33 -2.99 34.37
CA ILE A 198 10.40 -1.88 34.44
C ILE A 198 11.16 -0.76 35.13
N SER A 199 11.84 0.05 34.34
CA SER A 199 12.48 1.25 34.84
C SER A 199 11.42 2.34 34.89
N SER A 200 10.91 2.63 36.10
CA SER A 200 9.87 3.62 36.30
C SER A 200 10.00 4.31 37.66
N THR A 201 9.80 5.62 37.70
CA THR A 201 9.79 6.44 38.92
C THR A 201 8.38 6.83 39.37
N THR A 202 7.36 6.40 38.62
CA THR A 202 5.96 6.87 38.73
C THR A 202 4.94 5.75 38.57
N GLY A 203 5.26 4.75 37.75
CA GLY A 203 4.53 3.50 37.62
C GLY A 203 5.22 2.39 38.42
N ALA A 204 4.47 1.34 38.69
CA ALA A 204 4.98 0.15 39.33
C ALA A 204 4.36 -1.08 38.68
N LEU A 205 5.00 -2.21 38.87
CA LEU A 205 4.40 -3.49 38.54
C LEU A 205 3.15 -3.71 39.42
N LEU A 206 1.97 -3.70 38.80
CA LEU A 206 0.75 -4.11 39.48
C LEU A 206 0.67 -5.64 39.46
N MET A 207 0.94 -6.25 40.61
CA MET A 207 0.78 -7.68 40.78
C MET A 207 -0.71 -8.08 40.76
N PRO A 208 -1.05 -9.32 40.39
CA PRO A 208 -2.41 -9.83 40.51
C PRO A 208 -2.98 -9.62 41.91
N ARG A 209 -4.20 -9.09 42.01
CA ARG A 209 -4.90 -8.82 43.27
C ARG A 209 -6.03 -9.81 43.46
N MET A 210 -6.07 -10.46 44.62
CA MET A 210 -7.11 -11.46 44.91
C MET A 210 -7.31 -11.65 46.41
N THR A 211 -8.44 -12.24 46.81
CA THR A 211 -8.74 -12.60 48.20
C THR A 211 -7.96 -13.84 48.65
N THR A 212 -7.87 -14.09 49.97
CA THR A 212 -7.26 -15.32 50.50
C THR A 212 -7.93 -16.58 49.96
N ALA A 213 -9.25 -16.57 49.79
CA ALA A 213 -9.99 -17.71 49.25
C ALA A 213 -9.62 -17.97 47.78
N GLN A 214 -9.56 -16.91 46.94
CA GLN A 214 -9.12 -17.02 45.55
C GLN A 214 -7.66 -17.47 45.45
N ARG A 215 -6.76 -16.96 46.31
CA ARG A 215 -5.37 -17.39 46.39
C ARG A 215 -5.22 -18.87 46.79
N ASN A 216 -5.97 -19.32 47.80
CA ASN A 216 -5.95 -20.72 48.24
C ASN A 216 -6.54 -21.68 47.21
N ALA A 217 -7.41 -21.17 46.33
CA ALA A 217 -7.92 -21.91 45.19
C ALA A 217 -6.90 -22.01 44.04
N LEU A 218 -5.81 -21.22 44.06
CA LEU A 218 -4.72 -21.39 43.11
C LEU A 218 -3.97 -22.70 43.39
N THR A 219 -3.66 -23.44 42.33
CA THR A 219 -2.57 -24.41 42.35
C THR A 219 -1.25 -23.65 42.31
N ALA A 220 -0.79 -23.20 43.47
CA ALA A 220 0.36 -22.31 43.59
C ALA A 220 1.70 -23.00 43.32
N VAL A 221 2.70 -22.24 42.87
CA VAL A 221 4.07 -22.71 42.61
C VAL A 221 5.09 -21.73 43.18
N ASN A 222 6.28 -22.25 43.54
CA ASN A 222 7.30 -21.44 44.21
C ASN A 222 7.70 -20.24 43.33
N GLY A 223 7.77 -19.04 43.91
CA GLY A 223 8.12 -17.79 43.23
C GLY A 223 6.94 -16.95 42.73
N MET A 224 5.69 -17.42 42.88
CA MET A 224 4.52 -16.57 42.63
C MET A 224 4.45 -15.40 43.61
N ILE A 225 4.14 -14.22 43.10
CA ILE A 225 3.94 -13.00 43.87
C ILE A 225 2.53 -12.49 43.56
N ILE A 226 1.73 -12.25 44.59
CA ILE A 226 0.40 -11.65 44.46
C ILE A 226 0.17 -10.64 45.58
N TYR A 227 -0.80 -9.75 45.40
CA TYR A 227 -1.30 -8.90 46.48
C TYR A 227 -2.61 -9.47 47.02
N ASN A 228 -2.61 -9.92 48.28
CA ASN A 228 -3.78 -10.45 48.92
C ASN A 228 -4.64 -9.30 49.48
N SER A 229 -5.83 -9.10 48.91
CA SER A 229 -6.74 -8.02 49.28
C SER A 229 -7.53 -8.29 50.57
N THR A 230 -7.55 -9.53 51.06
CA THR A 230 -8.15 -9.86 52.36
C THR A 230 -7.21 -9.51 53.50
N THR A 231 -5.92 -9.75 53.34
CA THR A 231 -4.91 -9.51 54.39
C THR A 231 -4.10 -8.23 54.16
N ASN A 232 -4.35 -7.50 53.08
CA ASN A 232 -3.62 -6.29 52.67
C ASN A 232 -2.09 -6.47 52.65
N ALA A 233 -1.63 -7.60 52.12
CA ALA A 233 -0.20 -7.94 52.11
C ALA A 233 0.20 -8.65 50.82
N PHE A 234 1.47 -8.50 50.45
CA PHE A 234 2.07 -9.37 49.44
C PHE A 234 2.19 -10.79 49.98
N ASN A 235 1.84 -11.75 49.13
CA ASN A 235 2.04 -13.16 49.42
C ASN A 235 2.99 -13.74 48.39
N PHE A 236 3.94 -14.50 48.89
CA PHE A 236 4.93 -15.24 48.13
C PHE A 236 4.64 -16.71 48.35
N TYR A 237 4.68 -17.52 47.30
CA TYR A 237 4.60 -18.96 47.48
C TYR A 237 6.02 -19.52 47.50
N GLU A 238 6.41 -20.17 48.59
CA GLU A 238 7.76 -20.65 48.83
C GLU A 238 7.72 -21.96 49.63
N ASN A 239 8.64 -22.90 49.35
CA ASN A 239 8.74 -24.20 50.02
C ASN A 239 7.39 -24.94 50.16
N GLY A 240 6.50 -24.82 49.17
CA GLY A 240 5.21 -25.49 49.16
C GLY A 240 4.14 -24.83 50.03
N SER A 241 4.30 -23.55 50.39
CA SER A 241 3.34 -22.81 51.21
C SER A 241 3.30 -21.33 50.89
N TRP A 242 2.13 -20.71 51.11
CA TRP A 242 2.00 -19.25 51.03
C TRP A 242 2.58 -18.62 52.29
N VAL A 243 3.60 -17.78 52.11
CA VAL A 243 4.17 -16.94 53.14
C VAL A 243 3.78 -15.48 52.91
N SER A 244 3.54 -14.75 53.99
CA SER A 244 3.27 -13.32 53.94
C SER A 244 4.58 -12.57 54.14
N GLY A 245 4.92 -11.66 53.23
CA GLY A 245 6.04 -10.73 53.41
C GLY A 245 5.54 -9.32 53.73
N SER A 246 6.15 -8.66 54.71
CA SER A 246 5.85 -7.27 55.08
C SER A 246 6.98 -6.34 54.65
N GLY A 247 6.99 -5.94 53.37
CA GLY A 247 7.97 -4.99 52.81
C GLY A 247 9.40 -5.54 52.76
N LEU A 248 10.17 -5.13 51.75
CA LEU A 248 11.61 -5.41 51.70
C LEU A 248 12.28 -4.83 52.97
N VAL A 249 13.02 -5.66 53.71
CA VAL A 249 13.98 -5.16 54.70
C VAL A 249 15.27 -4.81 53.97
#